data_AF-A0A3D0FRZ7-F1
#
_entry.id   AF-A0A3D0FRZ7-F1
#
_cell.length_a   1.000
_cell.length_b   1.000
_cell.length_c   1.000
_cell.angle_alpha   90.00
_cell.angle_beta   90.00
_cell.angle_gamma   90.00
#
_symmetry.space_group_name_H-M   'P 1'
#
loop_
_entity.id
_entity.type
_entity.pdbx_description
1 polymer ?
#
loop_
_entity_poly.entity_id
_entity_poly.type
_entity_poly.pdbx_seq_one_letter_code
_entity_poly.pdbx_strand_id
1 'polypeptide(L)'
;MHPVYITKTSTFLPNEPVHNDEIEQYIGMIGGKPSRAKDIILRNNGIKKRYYALDRQGNVTHTAYEMGRRAIEQLYDEDLNVETLELLAAGTTSQEMIMPSHAAQIHGEMGGKRDMEVVSFAGSCCSGM
;
A
#
# COMPACT_ATOMS: atom_id res chain seq x y z
N MET A 1 -23.38 -3.23 24.02
CA MET A 1 -22.31 -3.00 23.04
C MET A 1 -21.11 -3.80 23.51
N HIS A 2 -20.53 -4.64 22.66
CA HIS A 2 -19.33 -5.40 23.00
C HIS A 2 -18.10 -4.51 22.75
N PRO A 3 -17.09 -4.52 23.63
CA PRO A 3 -15.86 -3.77 23.40
C PRO A 3 -15.08 -4.35 22.22
N VAL A 4 -14.37 -3.50 21.49
CA VAL A 4 -13.51 -3.87 20.34
C VAL A 4 -12.09 -3.39 20.63
N TYR A 5 -11.10 -4.24 20.36
CA TYR A 5 -9.69 -3.98 20.65
C TYR A 5 -8.85 -4.17 19.40
N ILE A 6 -7.91 -3.26 19.14
CA ILE A 6 -6.83 -3.48 18.19
C ILE A 6 -5.80 -4.37 18.89
N THR A 7 -5.70 -5.63 18.48
CA THR A 7 -4.76 -6.59 19.08
C THR A 7 -3.42 -6.65 18.34
N LYS A 8 -3.40 -6.24 17.06
CA LYS A 8 -2.21 -6.26 16.20
C LYS A 8 -2.26 -5.14 15.16
N THR A 9 -1.07 -4.73 14.71
CA THR A 9 -0.87 -3.80 13.60
C THR A 9 0.38 -4.22 12.82
N SER A 10 0.38 -4.04 11.52
CA SER A 10 1.54 -4.32 10.65
C SER A 10 1.71 -3.20 9.62
N THR A 11 2.86 -3.20 8.95
CA THR A 11 3.15 -2.26 7.87
C THR A 11 4.06 -2.93 6.85
N PHE A 12 3.73 -2.78 5.57
CA PHE A 12 4.60 -3.17 4.48
C PHE A 12 5.06 -1.94 3.71
N LEU A 13 6.36 -1.82 3.50
CA LEU A 13 6.98 -0.76 2.69
C LEU A 13 7.71 -1.43 1.52
N PRO A 14 7.40 -1.07 0.26
CA PRO A 14 7.99 -1.75 -0.89
C PRO A 14 9.44 -1.32 -1.10
N ASN A 15 10.29 -2.28 -1.49
CA ASN A 15 11.70 -2.05 -1.84
C ASN A 15 12.50 -1.36 -0.71
N GLU A 16 13.65 -0.80 -1.07
CA GLU A 16 14.53 -0.09 -0.16
C GLU A 16 14.13 1.39 0.02
N PRO A 17 14.46 2.01 1.18
CA PRO A 17 14.24 3.43 1.39
C PRO A 17 14.99 4.29 0.36
N VAL A 18 14.26 5.17 -0.32
CA VAL A 18 14.80 6.10 -1.32
C VAL A 18 15.06 7.46 -0.70
N HIS A 19 16.31 7.90 -0.75
CA HIS A 19 16.72 9.21 -0.25
C HIS A 19 16.36 10.36 -1.23
N ASN A 20 16.37 11.60 -0.75
CA ASN A 20 15.91 12.78 -1.49
C ASN A 20 16.68 13.04 -2.81
N ASP A 21 17.96 12.71 -2.84
CA ASP A 21 18.86 12.79 -3.99
C ASP A 21 18.60 11.71 -5.04
N GLU A 22 17.95 10.62 -4.65
CA GLU A 22 17.67 9.48 -5.52
C GLU A 22 16.28 9.53 -6.17
N ILE A 23 15.37 10.39 -5.70
CA ILE A 23 13.95 10.41 -6.13
C ILE A 23 13.80 10.40 -7.66
N GLU A 24 14.53 11.27 -8.37
CA GLU A 24 14.41 11.42 -9.83
C GLU A 24 14.97 10.23 -10.61
N GLN A 25 15.70 9.32 -9.94
CA GLN A 25 16.13 8.05 -10.52
C GLN A 25 15.01 7.00 -10.53
N TYR A 26 13.94 7.20 -9.76
CA TYR A 26 12.77 6.32 -9.70
C TYR A 26 11.58 6.88 -10.48
N ILE A 27 11.24 8.16 -10.27
CA ILE A 27 10.06 8.78 -10.89
C ILE A 27 10.38 9.56 -12.18
N GLY A 28 11.66 9.57 -12.58
CA GLY A 28 12.14 10.19 -13.81
C GLY A 28 12.20 11.73 -13.79
N MET A 29 12.59 12.29 -14.94
CA MET A 29 12.70 13.72 -15.20
C MET A 29 11.88 14.11 -16.42
N ILE A 30 11.04 15.14 -16.29
CA ILE A 30 10.21 15.62 -17.41
C ILE A 30 11.11 16.33 -18.42
N GLY A 31 11.16 15.82 -19.65
CA GLY A 31 12.03 16.36 -20.71
C GLY A 31 13.53 16.24 -20.40
N GLY A 32 13.92 15.28 -19.57
CA GLY A 32 15.32 15.07 -19.17
C GLY A 32 15.88 16.19 -18.28
N LYS A 33 15.03 17.03 -17.69
CA LYS A 33 15.43 18.16 -16.84
C LYS A 33 15.04 17.92 -15.38
N PRO A 34 15.94 18.15 -14.42
CA PRO A 34 15.60 18.10 -13.01
C PRO A 34 14.49 19.07 -12.64
N SER A 35 13.65 18.70 -11.67
CA SER A 35 12.57 19.54 -11.19
C SER A 35 13.11 20.72 -10.38
N ARG A 36 12.77 21.94 -10.83
CA ARG A 36 13.11 23.19 -10.12
C ARG A 36 12.41 23.33 -8.76
N ALA A 37 11.31 22.60 -8.55
CA ALA A 37 10.50 22.72 -7.33
C ALA A 37 10.87 21.68 -6.27
N LYS A 38 11.54 20.58 -6.65
CA LYS A 38 11.86 19.44 -5.77
C LYS A 38 12.46 19.90 -4.44
N ASP A 39 13.54 20.67 -4.49
CA ASP A 39 14.29 21.03 -3.29
C ASP A 39 13.49 21.96 -2.35
N ILE A 40 12.69 22.87 -2.92
CA ILE A 40 11.81 23.76 -2.13
C ILE A 40 10.72 22.95 -1.43
N ILE A 41 10.07 22.02 -2.16
CA ILE A 41 9.01 21.16 -1.60
C ILE A 41 9.58 20.26 -0.50
N LEU A 42 10.74 19.63 -0.73
CA LEU A 42 11.38 18.75 0.25
C LEU A 42 11.90 19.49 1.49
N ARG A 43 12.36 20.74 1.31
CA ARG A 43 12.71 21.61 2.43
C ARG A 43 11.49 21.92 3.29
N ASN A 44 10.35 22.20 2.65
CA ASN A 44 9.12 22.58 3.36
C ASN A 44 8.43 21.39 4.03
N ASN A 45 8.37 20.21 3.40
CA ASN A 45 7.70 19.04 3.97
C ASN A 45 8.58 18.23 4.94
N GLY A 46 9.90 18.43 4.92
CA GLY A 46 10.85 17.79 5.84
C GLY A 46 11.14 16.31 5.60
N ILE A 47 10.49 15.66 4.61
CA ILE A 47 10.62 14.21 4.36
C ILE A 47 12.02 13.90 3.82
N LYS A 48 12.70 12.91 4.42
CA LYS A 48 14.08 12.51 4.08
C LYS A 48 14.18 11.19 3.33
N LYS A 49 13.24 10.28 3.56
CA LYS A 49 13.16 8.97 2.91
C LYS A 49 11.72 8.66 2.53
N ARG A 50 11.54 7.83 1.52
CA ARG A 50 10.25 7.33 1.03
C ARG A 50 10.44 6.00 0.31
N TYR A 51 9.34 5.37 -0.06
CA TYR A 51 9.34 4.06 -0.70
C TYR A 51 8.52 4.15 -1.97
N TYR A 52 9.00 3.53 -3.03
CA TYR A 52 8.30 3.44 -4.30
C TYR A 52 8.12 1.97 -4.66
N ALA A 53 6.91 1.57 -5.07
CA ALA A 53 6.67 0.30 -5.72
C ALA A 53 7.18 0.30 -7.18
N LEU A 54 8.32 0.94 -7.43
CA LEU A 54 8.98 1.10 -8.72
C LEU A 54 10.46 0.78 -8.58
N ASP A 55 11.07 0.19 -9.61
CA ASP A 55 12.54 0.13 -9.73
C ASP A 55 13.10 1.39 -10.44
N ARG A 56 14.43 1.46 -10.59
CA ARG A 56 15.11 2.60 -11.26
C ARG A 56 14.91 2.62 -12.77
N GLN A 57 14.36 1.56 -13.35
CA GLN A 57 14.00 1.46 -14.75
C GLN A 57 12.55 1.87 -14.99
N GLY A 58 11.81 2.19 -13.92
CA GLY A 58 10.40 2.57 -13.96
C GLY A 58 9.44 1.38 -14.03
N ASN A 59 9.92 0.16 -13.82
CA ASN A 59 9.04 -1.00 -13.78
C ASN A 59 8.30 -1.06 -12.43
N VAL A 60 7.02 -1.40 -12.48
CA VAL A 60 6.22 -1.66 -11.28
C VAL A 60 6.73 -2.95 -10.62
N THR A 61 7.04 -2.85 -9.33
CA THR A 61 7.59 -3.98 -8.55
C THR A 61 6.54 -4.69 -7.71
N HIS A 62 5.48 -3.96 -7.31
CA HIS A 62 4.40 -4.47 -6.49
C HIS A 62 3.10 -3.81 -6.91
N THR A 63 2.02 -4.59 -6.90
CA THR A 63 0.68 -4.04 -7.08
C THR A 63 0.14 -3.48 -5.78
N ALA A 64 -0.87 -2.61 -5.86
CA ALA A 64 -1.54 -2.08 -4.67
C ALA A 64 -2.13 -3.20 -3.79
N TYR A 65 -2.74 -4.22 -4.40
CA TYR A 65 -3.32 -5.36 -3.67
C TYR A 65 -2.27 -6.35 -3.16
N GLU A 66 -1.14 -6.52 -3.86
CA GLU A 66 -0.02 -7.32 -3.34
C GLU A 66 0.57 -6.67 -2.08
N MET A 67 0.76 -5.35 -2.08
CA MET A 67 1.21 -4.63 -0.87
C MET A 67 0.22 -4.79 0.29
N GLY A 68 -1.09 -4.74 0.00
CA GLY A 68 -2.14 -5.01 0.97
C GLY A 68 -2.03 -6.42 1.57
N ARG A 69 -1.93 -7.46 0.73
CA ARG A 69 -1.72 -8.85 1.19
C ARG A 69 -0.47 -8.97 2.05
N ARG A 70 0.66 -8.42 1.60
CA ARG A 70 1.95 -8.52 2.33
C ARG A 70 1.89 -7.85 3.71
N ALA A 71 1.11 -6.79 3.87
CA ALA A 71 0.86 -6.19 5.18
C ALA A 71 -0.02 -7.12 6.05
N ILE A 72 -1.10 -7.68 5.49
CA ILE A 72 -2.01 -8.59 6.22
C ILE A 72 -1.29 -9.84 6.73
N GLU A 73 -0.46 -10.47 5.89
CA GLU A 73 0.25 -11.70 6.28
C GLU A 73 1.22 -11.51 7.46
N GLN A 74 1.72 -10.30 7.67
CA GLN A 74 2.55 -9.99 8.85
C GLN A 74 1.74 -9.97 10.16
N LEU A 75 0.41 -9.96 10.10
CA LEU A 75 -0.45 -10.11 11.28
C LEU A 75 -0.67 -11.57 11.66
N TYR A 76 -0.30 -12.52 10.78
CA TYR A 76 -0.63 -13.92 10.98
C TYR A 76 0.19 -14.58 12.10
N ASP A 77 -0.46 -15.47 12.82
CA ASP A 77 0.11 -16.39 13.81
C ASP A 77 -0.82 -17.59 14.05
N GLU A 78 -0.73 -18.23 15.22
CA GLU A 78 -1.54 -19.38 15.59
C GLU A 78 -3.05 -19.06 15.66
N ASP A 79 -3.42 -17.84 16.06
CA ASP A 79 -4.81 -17.44 16.26
C ASP A 79 -5.40 -16.68 15.06
N LEU A 80 -4.55 -15.97 14.30
CA LEU A 80 -4.96 -15.18 13.15
C LEU A 80 -4.31 -15.69 11.86
N ASN A 81 -5.10 -16.14 10.90
CA ASN A 81 -4.63 -16.52 9.57
C ASN A 81 -5.77 -16.39 8.54
N VAL A 82 -5.50 -16.77 7.29
CA VAL A 82 -6.48 -16.67 6.20
C VAL A 82 -7.80 -17.42 6.47
N GLU A 83 -7.77 -18.49 7.26
CA GLU A 83 -8.96 -19.28 7.58
C GLU A 83 -9.77 -18.70 8.75
N THR A 84 -9.14 -17.90 9.62
CA THR A 84 -9.78 -17.29 10.79
C THR A 84 -10.24 -15.85 10.56
N LEU A 85 -9.82 -15.21 9.46
CA LEU A 85 -10.31 -13.89 9.06
C LEU A 85 -11.78 -13.92 8.61
N GLU A 86 -12.62 -13.14 9.29
CA GLU A 86 -14.05 -13.06 9.01
C GLU A 86 -14.41 -11.91 8.05
N LEU A 87 -13.69 -10.79 8.13
CA LEU A 87 -13.94 -9.58 7.37
C LEU A 87 -12.62 -8.93 6.91
N LEU A 88 -12.55 -8.59 5.62
CA LEU A 88 -11.52 -7.75 5.04
C LEU A 88 -12.12 -6.42 4.56
N ALA A 89 -11.85 -5.37 5.33
CA ALA A 89 -12.12 -3.99 4.95
C ALA A 89 -10.85 -3.32 4.42
N ALA A 90 -10.86 -2.84 3.18
CA ALA A 90 -9.68 -2.19 2.57
C ALA A 90 -10.02 -0.82 1.96
N GLY A 91 -9.16 0.16 2.24
CA GLY A 91 -9.25 1.52 1.71
C GLY A 91 -8.09 1.86 0.78
N THR A 92 -8.37 2.50 -0.36
CA THR A 92 -7.29 3.00 -1.23
C THR A 92 -7.72 4.19 -2.10
N THR A 93 -6.77 5.08 -2.36
CA THR A 93 -6.88 6.16 -3.36
C THR A 93 -6.48 5.70 -4.75
N SER A 94 -5.56 4.74 -4.81
CA SER A 94 -4.87 4.31 -6.02
C SER A 94 -5.19 2.84 -6.27
N GLN A 95 -6.48 2.55 -6.41
CA GLN A 95 -6.95 1.26 -6.90
C GLN A 95 -6.47 1.07 -8.34
N GLU A 96 -5.83 -0.07 -8.61
CA GLU A 96 -5.26 -0.37 -9.93
C GLU A 96 -6.31 -0.52 -11.02
N MET A 97 -7.50 -0.97 -10.62
CA MET A 97 -8.63 -1.17 -11.50
C MET A 97 -9.87 -0.60 -10.83
N ILE A 98 -10.81 -0.12 -11.65
CA ILE A 98 -12.12 0.37 -11.19
C ILE A 98 -12.97 -0.79 -10.66
N MET A 99 -12.87 -1.95 -11.31
CA MET A 99 -13.51 -3.20 -10.92
C MET A 99 -12.61 -4.37 -11.31
N PRO A 100 -12.53 -5.45 -10.50
CA PRO A 100 -13.19 -5.64 -9.20
C PRO A 100 -12.63 -4.71 -8.11
N SER A 101 -13.31 -4.63 -6.96
CA SER A 101 -12.92 -3.73 -5.87
C SER A 101 -11.56 -4.09 -5.24
N HIS A 102 -10.92 -3.14 -4.56
CA HIS A 102 -9.59 -3.33 -4.00
C HIS A 102 -9.51 -4.49 -2.98
N ALA A 103 -10.48 -4.59 -2.07
CA ALA A 103 -10.53 -5.69 -1.10
C ALA A 103 -10.75 -7.05 -1.79
N ALA A 104 -11.55 -7.09 -2.86
CA ALA A 104 -11.74 -8.31 -3.63
C ALA A 104 -10.45 -8.75 -4.35
N GLN A 105 -9.66 -7.78 -4.86
CA GLN A 105 -8.35 -8.06 -5.45
C GLN A 105 -7.37 -8.63 -4.39
N ILE A 106 -7.32 -8.02 -3.20
CA ILE A 106 -6.51 -8.55 -2.08
C ILE A 106 -6.95 -9.95 -1.69
N HIS A 107 -8.27 -10.18 -1.58
CA HIS A 107 -8.80 -11.50 -1.24
C HIS A 107 -8.44 -12.56 -2.30
N GLY A 108 -8.51 -12.21 -3.59
CA GLY A 108 -8.04 -13.08 -4.67
C GLY A 108 -6.54 -13.40 -4.56
N GLU A 109 -5.72 -12.39 -4.26
CA GLU A 109 -4.28 -12.50 -4.05
C GLU A 109 -3.93 -13.35 -2.81
N MET A 110 -4.78 -13.36 -1.79
CA MET A 110 -4.71 -14.26 -0.62
C MET A 110 -5.13 -15.71 -0.93
N GLY A 111 -5.50 -16.01 -2.17
CA GLY A 111 -5.89 -17.33 -2.66
C GLY A 111 -7.39 -17.51 -2.88
N GLY A 112 -8.25 -16.62 -2.35
CA GLY A 112 -9.69 -16.56 -2.65
C GLY A 112 -10.50 -17.81 -2.29
N LYS A 113 -10.01 -18.66 -1.38
CA LYS A 113 -10.62 -19.98 -1.10
C LYS A 113 -11.72 -19.96 -0.03
N ARG A 114 -11.67 -18.97 0.87
CA ARG A 114 -12.59 -18.87 2.01
C ARG A 114 -13.70 -17.88 1.67
N ASP A 115 -14.92 -18.18 2.08
CA ASP A 115 -16.02 -17.20 2.05
C ASP A 115 -15.83 -16.12 3.14
N MET A 116 -14.84 -15.24 2.93
CA MET A 116 -14.56 -14.06 3.76
C MET A 116 -15.38 -12.88 3.25
N GLU A 117 -15.98 -12.11 4.17
CA GLU A 117 -16.67 -10.88 3.78
C GLU A 117 -15.64 -9.82 3.35
N VAL A 118 -15.92 -9.13 2.24
CA VAL A 118 -15.02 -8.11 1.68
C VAL A 118 -15.75 -6.80 1.46
N VAL A 119 -15.16 -5.70 1.89
CA VAL A 119 -15.68 -4.35 1.66
C VAL A 119 -14.56 -3.40 1.28
N SER A 120 -14.83 -2.51 0.32
CA SER A 120 -13.85 -1.55 -0.17
C SER A 120 -14.32 -0.11 0.01
N PHE A 121 -13.40 0.74 0.46
CA PHE A 121 -13.60 2.16 0.62
C PHE A 121 -12.70 2.92 -0.36
N ALA A 122 -13.30 3.81 -1.14
CA ALA A 122 -12.57 4.68 -2.07
C ALA A 122 -12.42 6.07 -1.46
N GLY A 123 -11.22 6.66 -1.56
CA GLY A 123 -10.95 8.00 -1.04
C GLY A 123 -9.46 8.24 -0.84
N SER A 124 -9.11 9.34 -0.17
CA SER A 124 -7.71 9.67 0.14
C SER A 124 -7.29 9.11 1.51
N CYS A 125 -6.59 9.90 2.32
CA CYS A 125 -6.03 9.49 3.60
C CYS A 125 -7.05 8.91 4.59
N CYS A 126 -8.32 9.37 4.56
CA CYS A 126 -9.36 8.86 5.47
C CYS A 126 -10.02 7.56 5.01
N SER A 127 -9.65 7.00 3.86
CA SER A 127 -10.28 5.76 3.37
C SER A 127 -9.86 4.50 4.16
N GLY A 128 -8.74 4.56 4.89
CA GLY A 128 -8.25 3.48 5.73
C GLY A 128 -8.59 3.61 7.22
N MET A 129 -9.40 4.60 7.60
CA MET A 129 -9.91 4.82 8.97
C MET A 129 -11.26 4.14 9.15
#